data_AF-I2ECH6-F1
#
_entry.id   AF-I2ECH6-F1
#
_cell.length_a   1.000
_cell.length_b   1.000
_cell.length_c   1.000
_cell.angle_alpha   90.00
_cell.angle_beta   90.00
_cell.angle_gamma   90.00
#
_symmetry.space_group_name_H-M   'P 1'
#
loop_
_entity.id
_entity.type
_entity.pdbx_description
1 polymer ?
#
loop_
_entity_poly.entity_id
_entity_poly.type
_entity_poly.pdbx_seq_one_letter_code
_entity_poly.pdbx_strand_id
1 'polypeptide(L)'
;SMVFLKLPGGSCMAALTVTLMVLSSPLALAGDTRPRFLEQGKSECHFFNGTERVRYLQRHFYNQEEFVRFDSDVGEFRAVSELGRPVAEYWNSQKDYLEQRRAQVDNYCRYNYRVGESFTVQRRVQPKVTVYPEKTQPLQHHTLLVCSVNGFYPGSIEVRWFRNGQEEKAGVVSTGLIQ
;
A
#
# COMPACT_ATOMS: atom_id res chain seq x y z
N SER A 1 -31.32 43.65 31.68
CA SER A 1 -32.66 43.04 31.81
C SER A 1 -32.65 41.64 31.23
N MET A 2 -32.77 40.64 32.10
CA MET A 2 -32.77 39.22 31.75
C MET A 2 -34.23 38.76 31.71
N VAL A 3 -34.72 38.35 30.54
CA VAL A 3 -36.07 37.81 30.40
C VAL A 3 -35.99 36.29 30.57
N PHE A 4 -36.49 35.80 31.69
CA PHE A 4 -36.69 34.38 31.94
C PHE A 4 -37.99 33.92 31.26
N LEU A 5 -37.87 33.06 30.25
CA LEU A 5 -39.02 32.32 29.72
C LEU A 5 -39.24 31.07 30.58
N LYS A 6 -40.26 31.10 31.44
CA LYS A 6 -40.78 29.91 32.13
C LYS A 6 -41.65 29.12 31.14
N LEU A 7 -41.25 27.89 30.82
CA LEU A 7 -42.09 26.92 30.11
C LEU A 7 -42.90 26.09 31.13
N PRO A 8 -44.20 25.84 30.89
CA PRO A 8 -45.05 25.10 31.82
C PRO A 8 -44.71 23.61 31.78
N GLY A 9 -44.45 23.04 32.95
CA GLY A 9 -44.23 21.61 33.14
C GLY A 9 -45.51 20.82 32.87
N GLY A 10 -45.47 19.93 31.89
CA GLY A 10 -46.58 19.05 31.53
C GLY A 10 -46.14 17.94 30.58
N SER A 11 -46.66 16.74 30.82
CA SER A 11 -46.28 15.41 30.33
C SER A 11 -46.12 15.17 28.82
N CYS A 12 -46.25 16.17 27.94
CA CYS A 12 -46.10 16.01 26.49
C CYS A 12 -44.65 16.09 26.00
N MET A 13 -43.72 16.64 26.80
CA MET A 13 -42.31 16.76 26.38
C MET A 13 -41.56 15.44 26.44
N ALA A 14 -41.92 14.54 27.38
CA ALA A 14 -41.26 13.25 27.55
C ALA A 14 -41.54 12.31 26.35
N ALA A 15 -42.78 12.28 25.85
CA ALA A 15 -43.15 11.48 24.68
C ALA A 15 -42.44 11.97 23.40
N LEU A 16 -42.33 13.29 23.22
CA LEU A 16 -41.60 13.88 22.10
C LEU A 16 -40.09 13.60 22.16
N THR A 17 -39.47 13.63 23.34
CA THR A 17 -38.04 13.26 23.48
C THR A 17 -37.77 11.78 23.20
N VAL A 18 -38.66 10.87 23.58
CA VAL A 18 -38.51 9.43 23.27
C VAL A 18 -38.71 9.19 21.77
N THR A 19 -39.67 9.87 21.13
CA THR A 19 -39.91 9.72 19.68
C THR A 19 -38.77 10.32 18.85
N LEU A 20 -38.17 11.43 19.31
CA LEU A 20 -36.99 12.01 18.66
C LEU A 20 -35.76 11.12 18.81
N MET A 21 -35.55 10.43 19.94
CA MET A 21 -34.41 9.49 20.12
C MET A 21 -34.55 8.20 19.31
N VAL A 22 -35.78 7.74 19.03
CA VAL A 22 -36.03 6.61 18.13
C VAL A 22 -35.74 7.01 16.67
N LEU A 23 -36.04 8.25 16.27
CA LEU A 23 -35.73 8.80 14.94
C LEU A 23 -34.29 9.32 14.78
N SER A 24 -33.59 9.57 15.89
CA SER A 24 -32.20 10.04 15.93
C SER A 24 -31.24 9.00 16.49
N SER A 25 -31.64 7.73 16.51
CA SER A 25 -30.69 6.63 16.65
C SER A 25 -29.76 6.69 15.43
N PRO A 26 -28.48 7.08 15.59
CA PRO A 26 -27.50 6.93 14.54
C PRO A 26 -27.08 5.46 14.60
N LEU A 27 -28.01 4.57 14.23
CA LEU A 27 -27.63 3.27 13.72
C LEU A 27 -26.81 3.60 12.49
N ALA A 28 -25.51 3.53 12.76
CA ALA A 28 -24.35 3.92 11.98
C ALA A 28 -24.63 4.00 10.49
N LEU A 29 -24.10 5.08 9.87
CA LEU A 29 -23.77 5.15 8.45
C LEU A 29 -23.73 3.74 7.86
N ALA A 30 -24.76 3.38 7.10
CA ALA A 30 -24.70 2.23 6.24
C ALA A 30 -23.59 2.54 5.22
N GLY A 31 -22.35 2.20 5.56
CA GLY A 31 -21.27 2.11 4.59
C GLY A 31 -21.80 1.26 3.45
N ASP A 32 -21.67 1.76 2.22
CA ASP A 32 -22.25 1.20 0.99
C ASP A 32 -22.53 -0.31 1.10
N THR A 33 -23.77 -0.68 1.44
CA THR A 33 -24.17 -2.06 1.77
C THR A 33 -24.31 -2.94 0.54
N ARG A 34 -23.97 -2.39 -0.64
CA ARG A 34 -23.98 -3.15 -1.88
C ARG A 34 -22.89 -4.21 -1.81
N PRO A 35 -23.25 -5.50 -1.97
CA PRO A 35 -22.26 -6.55 -2.01
C PRO A 35 -21.31 -6.28 -3.18
N ARG A 36 -20.01 -6.26 -2.89
CA ARG A 36 -18.95 -6.13 -3.89
C ARG A 36 -18.14 -7.42 -3.89
N PHE A 37 -17.91 -7.92 -5.09
CA PHE A 37 -17.09 -9.10 -5.32
C PHE A 37 -15.98 -8.71 -6.28
N LEU A 38 -14.74 -9.06 -5.93
CA LEU A 38 -13.57 -8.79 -6.73
C LEU A 38 -12.78 -10.08 -6.91
N GLU A 39 -12.49 -10.45 -8.14
CA GLU A 39 -11.47 -11.46 -8.45
C GLU A 39 -10.23 -10.75 -9.00
N GLN A 40 -9.06 -11.06 -8.44
CA GLN A 40 -7.80 -10.49 -8.85
C GLN A 40 -6.75 -11.58 -9.04
N GLY A 41 -6.04 -11.54 -10.17
CA GLY A 41 -4.83 -12.32 -10.40
C GLY A 41 -3.59 -11.43 -10.37
N LYS A 42 -2.52 -11.90 -9.75
CA LYS A 42 -1.19 -11.28 -9.83
C LYS A 42 -0.19 -12.28 -10.39
N SER A 43 0.51 -11.89 -11.45
CA SER A 43 1.65 -12.60 -12.01
C SER A 43 2.90 -11.80 -11.68
N GLU A 44 3.68 -12.28 -10.73
CA GLU A 44 4.83 -11.58 -10.19
C GLU A 44 6.13 -12.26 -10.64
N CYS A 45 7.12 -11.46 -11.03
CA CYS A 45 8.46 -11.92 -11.36
C CYS A 45 9.45 -11.29 -10.37
N HIS A 46 10.06 -12.14 -9.54
CA HIS A 46 11.04 -11.73 -8.53
C HIS A 46 12.44 -12.00 -9.06
N PHE A 47 13.23 -10.93 -9.23
CA PHE A 47 14.56 -10.96 -9.83
C PHE A 47 15.64 -10.81 -8.76
N PHE A 48 16.54 -11.78 -8.66
CA PHE A 48 17.68 -11.76 -7.75
C PHE A 48 18.97 -11.78 -8.56
N ASN A 49 19.81 -10.75 -8.34
CA ASN A 49 21.04 -10.53 -9.12
C ASN A 49 20.78 -10.53 -10.64
N GLY A 50 19.88 -9.65 -11.09
CA GLY A 50 19.44 -9.61 -12.48
C GLY A 50 18.59 -10.82 -12.84
N THR A 51 19.03 -11.61 -13.82
CA THR A 51 18.31 -12.81 -14.31
C THR A 51 18.95 -14.12 -13.89
N GLU A 52 19.97 -14.09 -13.02
CA GLU A 52 20.64 -15.28 -12.50
C GLU A 52 19.64 -16.20 -11.79
N ARG A 53 18.93 -15.65 -10.80
CA ARG A 53 17.85 -16.36 -10.11
C ARG A 53 16.54 -15.57 -10.25
N VAL A 54 15.54 -16.21 -10.83
CA VAL A 54 14.22 -15.64 -11.09
C VAL A 54 13.15 -16.57 -10.55
N ARG A 55 12.21 -16.01 -9.78
CA ARG A 55 11.06 -16.73 -9.25
C ARG A 55 9.78 -16.16 -9.83
N TYR A 56 8.94 -17.01 -10.40
CA TYR A 56 7.61 -16.66 -10.88
C TYR A 56 6.56 -17.07 -9.85
N LEU A 57 5.67 -16.13 -9.52
CA LEU A 57 4.61 -16.34 -8.55
C LEU A 57 3.28 -15.90 -9.17
N GLN A 58 2.35 -16.84 -9.33
CA GLN A 58 0.98 -16.52 -9.73
C GLN A 58 0.08 -16.62 -8.51
N ARG A 59 -0.65 -15.57 -8.17
CA ARG A 59 -1.53 -15.50 -7.00
C ARG A 59 -2.93 -15.13 -7.43
N HIS A 60 -3.92 -15.82 -6.90
CA HIS A 60 -5.32 -15.52 -7.14
C HIS A 60 -6.01 -15.13 -5.85
N PHE A 61 -6.76 -14.04 -5.91
CA PHE A 61 -7.45 -13.43 -4.80
C PHE A 61 -8.94 -13.34 -5.08
N TYR A 62 -9.72 -13.69 -4.07
CA TYR A 62 -11.15 -13.38 -4.01
C TYR A 62 -11.35 -12.35 -2.90
N ASN A 63 -11.83 -11.18 -3.28
CA ASN A 63 -11.82 -9.96 -2.47
C ASN A 63 -10.41 -9.65 -1.94
N GLN A 64 -10.17 -9.84 -0.65
CA GLN A 64 -8.88 -9.58 0.00
C GLN A 64 -8.16 -10.88 0.41
N GLU A 65 -8.76 -12.04 0.09
CA GLU A 65 -8.24 -13.36 0.46
C GLU A 65 -7.54 -14.01 -0.72
N GLU A 66 -6.25 -14.30 -0.58
CA GLU A 66 -5.53 -15.17 -1.50
C GLU A 66 -5.99 -16.61 -1.29
N PHE A 67 -6.54 -17.24 -2.33
CA PHE A 67 -7.10 -18.59 -2.20
C PHE A 67 -6.21 -19.66 -2.84
N VAL A 68 -5.49 -19.36 -3.93
CA VAL A 68 -4.56 -20.30 -4.58
C VAL A 68 -3.35 -19.57 -5.15
N ARG A 69 -2.18 -20.23 -5.12
CA ARG A 69 -0.97 -19.74 -5.79
C ARG A 69 -0.25 -20.83 -6.57
N PHE A 70 0.45 -20.44 -7.62
CA PHE A 70 1.55 -21.20 -8.19
C PHE A 70 2.86 -20.52 -7.82
N ASP A 71 3.83 -21.29 -7.34
CA ASP A 71 5.19 -20.83 -7.04
C ASP A 71 6.17 -21.64 -7.87
N SER A 72 6.99 -20.99 -8.69
CA SER A 72 7.94 -21.71 -9.55
C SER A 72 8.96 -22.53 -8.77
N ASP A 73 9.29 -22.13 -7.53
CA ASP A 73 10.21 -22.88 -6.68
C ASP A 73 9.58 -24.19 -6.17
N VAL A 74 8.25 -24.27 -6.16
CA VAL A 74 7.48 -25.48 -5.81
C VAL A 74 7.10 -26.27 -7.07
N GLY A 75 6.78 -25.56 -8.14
CA GLY A 75 6.43 -26.14 -9.44
C GLY A 75 4.98 -26.58 -9.59
N GLU A 76 4.08 -26.24 -8.66
CA GLU A 76 2.66 -26.57 -8.76
C GLU A 76 1.76 -25.56 -8.03
N PHE A 77 0.44 -25.67 -8.25
CA PHE A 77 -0.53 -24.86 -7.53
C PHE A 77 -0.77 -25.40 -6.12
N ARG A 78 -0.80 -24.50 -5.14
CA ARG A 78 -1.12 -24.79 -3.75
C ARG A 78 -2.26 -23.88 -3.29
N ALA A 79 -3.26 -24.51 -2.68
CA ALA A 79 -4.32 -23.79 -1.99
C ALA A 79 -3.73 -23.05 -0.80
N VAL A 80 -4.06 -21.77 -0.68
CA VAL A 80 -3.70 -20.89 0.45
C VAL A 80 -4.85 -20.84 1.45
N SER A 81 -6.08 -21.00 0.96
CA SER A 81 -7.28 -21.19 1.78
C SER A 81 -8.15 -22.33 1.24
N GLU A 82 -9.16 -22.73 2.01
CA GLU A 82 -10.08 -23.81 1.66
C GLU A 82 -10.78 -23.59 0.31
N LEU A 83 -11.09 -22.33 -0.02
CA LEU A 83 -11.70 -21.97 -1.30
C LEU A 83 -10.86 -22.41 -2.50
N GLY A 84 -9.52 -22.39 -2.36
CA GLY A 84 -8.61 -22.74 -3.45
C GLY A 84 -8.26 -24.21 -3.57
N ARG A 85 -8.68 -25.06 -2.63
CA ARG A 85 -8.42 -26.51 -2.69
C ARG A 85 -8.91 -27.16 -3.99
N PRO A 86 -10.20 -27.04 -4.38
CA PRO A 86 -10.67 -27.65 -5.63
C PRO A 86 -9.98 -27.04 -6.86
N VAL A 87 -9.61 -25.76 -6.81
CA VAL A 87 -8.93 -25.06 -7.91
C VAL A 87 -7.51 -25.60 -8.09
N ALA A 88 -6.76 -25.75 -7.00
CA ALA A 88 -5.39 -26.27 -7.03
C ALA A 88 -5.37 -27.72 -7.54
N GLU A 89 -6.27 -28.58 -7.04
CA GLU A 89 -6.41 -29.98 -7.50
C GLU A 89 -6.72 -30.05 -8.99
N TYR A 90 -7.70 -29.27 -9.45
CA TYR A 90 -8.07 -29.24 -10.86
C TYR A 90 -6.90 -28.75 -11.74
N TRP A 91 -6.27 -27.62 -11.42
CA TRP A 91 -5.18 -27.09 -12.23
C TRP A 91 -3.93 -27.98 -12.22
N ASN A 92 -3.62 -28.65 -11.11
CA ASN A 92 -2.51 -29.60 -11.06
C ASN A 92 -2.77 -30.87 -11.87
N SER A 93 -4.04 -31.24 -12.09
CA SER A 93 -4.40 -32.36 -12.97
C SER A 93 -4.18 -32.06 -14.46
N GLN A 94 -4.15 -30.77 -14.84
CA GLN A 94 -3.96 -30.31 -16.22
C GLN A 94 -2.46 -30.16 -16.54
N LYS A 95 -1.83 -31.24 -17.02
CA LYS A 95 -0.37 -31.29 -17.25
C LYS A 95 0.15 -30.14 -18.13
N ASP A 96 -0.51 -29.88 -19.25
CA ASP A 96 -0.07 -28.83 -20.19
C ASP A 96 -0.13 -27.44 -19.56
N TYR A 97 -1.14 -27.19 -18.72
CA TYR A 97 -1.29 -25.94 -17.99
C TYR A 97 -0.18 -25.78 -16.94
N LEU A 98 0.13 -26.85 -16.20
CA LEU A 98 1.19 -26.85 -15.18
C LEU A 98 2.57 -26.60 -15.80
N GLU A 99 2.88 -27.26 -16.92
CA GLU A 99 4.12 -27.04 -17.66
C GLU A 99 4.21 -25.62 -18.23
N GLN A 100 3.10 -25.08 -18.75
CA GLN A 100 3.05 -23.69 -19.20
C GLN A 100 3.38 -22.71 -18.06
N ARG A 101 2.96 -23.00 -16.83
CA ARG A 101 3.26 -22.17 -15.64
C ARG A 101 4.71 -22.29 -15.20
N ARG A 102 5.28 -23.49 -15.21
CA ARG A 102 6.72 -23.72 -14.97
C ARG A 102 7.57 -22.93 -15.97
N ALA A 103 7.17 -22.91 -17.24
CA ALA A 103 7.88 -22.20 -18.29
C ALA A 103 7.79 -20.66 -18.22
N GLN A 104 6.89 -20.07 -17.40
CA GLN A 104 6.76 -18.60 -17.29
C GLN A 104 8.02 -17.93 -16.72
N VAL A 105 8.83 -18.68 -15.97
CA VAL A 105 10.12 -18.21 -15.44
C VAL A 105 11.02 -17.67 -16.56
N ASP A 106 11.06 -18.37 -17.71
CA ASP A 106 11.90 -17.96 -18.84
C ASP A 106 11.12 -17.20 -19.90
N ASN A 107 9.97 -17.74 -20.31
CA ASN A 107 9.19 -17.21 -21.42
C ASN A 107 8.55 -15.86 -21.11
N TYR A 108 8.26 -15.59 -19.84
CA TYR A 108 7.65 -14.34 -19.41
C TYR A 108 8.62 -13.50 -18.59
N CYS A 109 9.14 -14.01 -17.47
CA CYS A 109 9.93 -13.17 -16.57
C CYS A 109 11.27 -12.75 -17.19
N ARG A 110 12.12 -13.69 -17.62
CA ARG A 110 13.42 -13.33 -18.24
C ARG A 110 13.26 -12.59 -19.54
N TYR A 111 12.29 -12.99 -20.37
CA TYR A 111 11.98 -12.27 -21.60
C TYR A 111 11.65 -10.80 -21.33
N ASN A 112 10.68 -10.51 -20.45
CA ASN A 112 10.29 -9.13 -20.16
C ASN A 112 11.38 -8.34 -19.44
N TYR A 113 12.18 -8.99 -18.58
CA TYR A 113 13.33 -8.32 -17.96
C TYR A 113 14.29 -7.81 -19.02
N ARG A 114 14.67 -8.64 -20.01
CA ARG A 114 15.58 -8.22 -21.10
C ARG A 114 15.01 -7.07 -21.92
N VAL A 115 13.71 -7.09 -22.19
CA VAL A 115 13.03 -6.00 -22.92
C VAL A 115 13.05 -4.71 -22.10
N GLY A 116 12.76 -4.79 -20.80
CA GLY A 116 12.62 -3.63 -19.92
C GLY A 116 13.91 -3.09 -19.30
N GLU A 117 14.99 -3.88 -19.30
CA GLU A 117 16.19 -3.62 -18.50
C GLU A 117 16.78 -2.22 -18.74
N SER A 118 16.90 -1.82 -20.00
CA SER A 118 17.55 -0.57 -20.42
C SER A 118 16.85 0.69 -19.91
N PHE A 119 15.51 0.66 -19.77
CA PHE A 119 14.72 1.84 -19.41
C PHE A 119 14.00 1.75 -18.05
N THR A 120 14.05 0.60 -17.37
CA THR A 120 13.48 0.42 -16.02
C THR A 120 14.57 0.16 -14.97
N VAL A 121 15.36 -0.89 -15.13
CA VAL A 121 16.39 -1.31 -14.15
C VAL A 121 17.58 -0.35 -14.17
N GLN A 122 18.04 0.00 -15.36
CA GLN A 122 19.19 0.89 -15.55
C GLN A 122 18.82 2.37 -15.48
N ARG A 123 17.52 2.71 -15.36
CA ARG A 123 17.05 4.10 -15.28
C ARG A 123 17.71 4.82 -14.10
N ARG A 124 18.29 5.98 -14.38
CA ARG A 124 18.83 6.90 -13.38
C ARG A 124 18.31 8.31 -13.65
N VAL A 125 17.83 8.98 -12.61
CA VAL A 125 17.43 10.39 -12.66
C VAL A 125 18.08 11.11 -11.49
N GLN A 126 18.79 12.19 -11.78
CA GLN A 126 19.50 12.95 -10.75
C GLN A 126 18.53 13.68 -9.83
N PRO A 127 18.81 13.75 -8.51
CA PRO A 127 18.01 14.53 -7.58
C PRO A 127 18.15 16.03 -7.82
N LYS A 128 17.04 16.74 -7.65
CA LYS A 128 17.04 18.18 -7.43
C LYS A 128 17.03 18.43 -5.92
N VAL A 129 18.05 19.17 -5.46
CA VAL A 129 18.26 19.47 -4.04
C VAL A 129 17.98 20.94 -3.80
N THR A 130 17.23 21.25 -2.74
CA THR A 130 16.97 22.62 -2.31
C THR A 130 17.07 22.68 -0.80
N VAL A 131 17.89 23.62 -0.30
CA VAL A 131 18.10 23.85 1.13
C VAL A 131 17.50 25.19 1.51
N TYR A 132 16.64 25.21 2.52
CA TYR A 132 15.99 26.43 2.97
C TYR A 132 15.68 26.38 4.47
N PRO A 133 15.72 27.52 5.18
CA PRO A 133 15.31 27.59 6.57
C PRO A 133 13.78 27.51 6.65
N GLU A 134 13.29 26.66 7.54
CA GLU A 134 11.88 26.56 7.91
C GLU A 134 11.72 27.08 9.33
N LYS A 135 10.86 28.08 9.52
CA LYS A 135 10.51 28.54 10.86
C LYS A 135 9.44 27.60 11.40
N THR A 136 9.77 26.82 12.41
CA THR A 136 8.74 26.22 13.25
C THR A 136 8.04 27.31 14.06
N GLN A 137 6.88 26.99 14.65
CA GLN A 137 5.93 27.91 15.30
C GLN A 137 6.56 29.16 15.97
N PRO A 138 5.86 30.32 16.01
CA PRO A 138 6.41 31.62 16.45
C PRO A 138 7.11 31.65 17.82
N LEU A 139 6.89 30.65 18.68
CA LEU A 139 7.43 30.52 20.03
C LEU A 139 8.72 29.67 20.12
N GLN A 140 9.16 29.03 19.04
CA GLN A 140 10.37 28.20 19.06
C GLN A 140 11.62 29.01 18.70
N HIS A 141 12.64 28.96 19.55
CA HIS A 141 13.93 29.63 19.34
C HIS A 141 14.89 28.88 18.40
N HIS A 142 14.45 27.78 17.77
CA HIS A 142 15.28 26.95 16.90
C HIS A 142 14.81 27.09 15.45
N THR A 143 15.73 27.50 14.56
CA THR A 143 15.50 27.48 13.11
C THR A 143 15.77 26.07 12.60
N LEU A 144 14.79 25.45 11.93
CA LEU A 144 15.00 24.18 11.27
C LEU A 144 15.55 24.43 9.87
N LEU A 145 16.53 23.63 9.44
CA LEU A 145 17.04 23.68 8.07
C LEU A 145 16.49 22.47 7.32
N VAL A 146 15.73 22.71 6.25
CA VAL A 146 15.14 21.66 5.43
C VAL A 146 16.02 21.43 4.23
N CYS A 147 16.39 20.17 3.98
CA CYS A 147 16.97 19.71 2.72
C CYS A 147 15.89 18.91 1.98
N SER A 148 15.26 19.54 0.99
CA SER A 148 14.28 18.90 0.11
C SER A 148 15.00 18.26 -1.07
N VAL A 149 14.95 16.93 -1.16
CA VAL A 149 15.53 16.15 -2.26
C VAL A 149 14.41 15.51 -3.07
N ASN A 150 14.24 15.90 -4.33
CA ASN A 150 13.11 15.47 -5.16
C ASN A 150 13.52 15.10 -6.61
N GLY A 151 12.62 14.40 -7.31
CA GLY A 151 12.75 14.12 -8.74
C GLY A 151 13.78 13.05 -9.13
N PHE A 152 14.23 12.22 -8.19
CA PHE A 152 15.27 11.20 -8.44
C PHE A 152 14.70 9.80 -8.65
N TYR A 153 15.51 8.94 -9.27
CA TYR A 153 15.22 7.50 -9.43
C TYR A 153 16.54 6.72 -9.58
N PRO A 154 16.70 5.53 -8.98
CA PRO A 154 15.75 4.82 -8.09
C PRO A 154 15.62 5.47 -6.71
N GLY A 155 14.76 4.94 -5.84
CA GLY A 155 14.51 5.50 -4.51
C GLY A 155 15.64 5.34 -3.50
N SER A 156 16.65 4.50 -3.75
CA SER A 156 17.80 4.37 -2.85
C SER A 156 18.63 5.66 -2.86
N ILE A 157 18.77 6.31 -1.72
CA ILE A 157 19.48 7.58 -1.57
C ILE A 157 20.11 7.71 -0.18
N GLU A 158 21.22 8.44 -0.11
CA GLU A 158 21.89 8.82 1.13
C GLU A 158 21.95 10.35 1.21
N VAL A 159 21.44 10.92 2.31
CA VAL A 159 21.47 12.37 2.58
C VAL A 159 22.17 12.59 3.91
N ARG A 160 23.23 13.40 3.90
CA ARG A 160 24.07 13.70 5.07
C ARG A 160 24.15 15.20 5.29
N TRP A 161 24.16 15.61 6.57
CA TRP A 161 24.33 16.99 6.97
C TRP A 161 25.75 17.25 7.45
N PHE A 162 26.29 18.40 7.09
CA PHE A 162 27.62 18.84 7.52
C PHE A 162 27.56 20.27 8.04
N ARG A 163 28.27 20.53 9.15
CA ARG A 163 28.50 21.86 9.70
C ARG A 163 30.00 22.07 9.82
N ASN A 164 30.51 23.10 9.14
CA ASN A 164 31.95 23.42 9.12
C ASN A 164 32.85 22.21 8.78
N GLY A 165 32.38 21.34 7.87
CA GLY A 165 33.11 20.14 7.44
C GLY A 165 32.97 18.91 8.35
N GLN A 166 32.29 19.02 9.49
CA GLN A 166 32.00 17.89 10.37
C GLN A 166 30.59 17.35 10.12
N GLU A 167 30.44 16.02 10.04
CA GLU A 167 29.14 15.38 9.84
C GLU A 167 28.25 15.54 11.08
N GLU A 168 27.04 16.05 10.88
CA GLU A 168 26.04 16.24 11.93
C GLU A 168 25.03 15.11 11.89
N LYS A 169 24.94 14.35 12.99
CA LYS A 169 23.95 13.27 13.17
C LYS A 169 22.91 13.62 14.23
N ALA A 170 23.28 14.42 15.22
CA ALA A 170 22.37 14.87 16.27
C ALA A 170 21.38 15.89 15.71
N GLY A 171 20.09 15.73 16.03
CA GLY A 171 19.03 16.65 15.60
C GLY A 171 18.64 16.53 14.12
N VAL A 172 19.19 15.57 13.38
CA VAL A 172 18.75 15.27 12.00
C VAL A 172 17.51 14.40 12.04
N VAL A 173 16.45 14.86 11.38
CA VAL A 173 15.20 14.12 11.21
C VAL A 173 14.93 13.96 9.71
N SER A 174 14.55 12.75 9.29
CA SER A 174 14.19 12.42 7.91
C SER A 174 12.76 11.93 7.85
N THR A 175 12.02 12.35 6.82
CA THR A 175 10.68 11.83 6.51
C THR A 175 10.73 10.44 5.85
N GLY A 176 11.91 9.99 5.42
CA GLY A 176 12.06 8.83 4.54
C GLY A 176 11.55 9.10 3.12
N LEU A 177 11.40 8.02 2.34
CA LEU A 177 10.81 8.09 1.00
C LEU A 177 9.30 8.27 1.12
N ILE A 178 8.80 9.35 0.53
CA ILE A 178 7.37 9.60 0.38
C ILE A 178 6.97 9.01 -0.98
N GLN A 179 6.14 7.97 -0.98
CA GLN A 179 5.65 7.26 -2.18
C GLN A 179 4.42 7.92 -2.78
#